data_AF-A0A699YWH0-F1
#
_entry.id   AF-A0A699YWH0-F1
#
_cell.length_a   1.000
_cell.length_b   1.000
_cell.length_c   1.000
_cell.angle_alpha   90.00
_cell.angle_beta   90.00
_cell.angle_gamma   90.00
#
_symmetry.space_group_name_H-M   'P 1'
#
loop_
_entity.id
_entity.type
_entity.pdbx_description
1 polymer ?
#
loop_
_entity_poly.entity_id
_entity_poly.type
_entity_poly.pdbx_seq_one_letter_code
_entity_poly.pdbx_strand_id
1 'polypeptide(L)'
;MTEAAQLSFTAPIAVQSIDETQYDAQLSKKLTQLRLSLNELNSLAGAMPDIEVHESAKKHYRMRAEFTVWGTGKAASIPDTTPDVHFIMYESGSKVKPPPRELMNDLMGAVLAEANTSPIIRERLFQVNFHTALSGDCMVTLVYHKQLDDVWKEAALNLRAKLGKLPATLGHTPQIIGRSRKQKVMLDRDWVVERLQVNDQEFAYRQVEGSFSQPNAGVCQHMLAWAQKVTTPGAFPEPSPAHSPLGQTAKAPATRPAPTWATAAAPGDSEDMQSEPAAA
;
A
#
# COMPACT_ATOMS: atom_id res chain seq x y z
N MET A 1 38.23 27.34 -6.92
CA MET A 1 36.88 27.69 -6.44
C MET A 1 36.02 26.46 -6.65
N THR A 2 35.82 25.70 -5.57
CA THR A 2 35.07 24.44 -5.59
C THR A 2 33.62 24.78 -5.25
N GLU A 3 32.73 24.65 -6.23
CA GLU A 3 31.31 24.92 -6.07
C GLU A 3 30.71 23.83 -5.19
N ALA A 4 30.32 24.19 -3.96
CA ALA A 4 29.64 23.29 -3.06
C ALA A 4 28.26 22.97 -3.65
N ALA A 5 28.06 21.73 -4.07
CA ALA A 5 26.76 21.26 -4.53
C ALA A 5 25.75 21.37 -3.40
N GLN A 6 24.92 22.42 -3.45
CA GLN A 6 23.83 22.63 -2.52
C GLN A 6 22.87 21.44 -2.60
N LEU A 7 22.87 20.61 -1.55
CA LEU A 7 21.85 19.60 -1.32
C LEU A 7 20.51 20.31 -1.05
N SER A 8 19.82 20.70 -2.13
CA SER A 8 18.47 21.21 -2.03
C SER A 8 17.50 20.03 -1.89
N PHE A 9 16.70 20.06 -0.83
CA PHE A 9 15.54 19.18 -0.72
C PHE A 9 14.60 19.53 -1.87
N THR A 10 14.66 18.75 -2.95
CA THR A 10 13.73 18.93 -4.07
C THR A 10 12.36 18.48 -3.59
N ALA A 11 11.40 19.40 -3.55
CA ALA A 11 10.01 19.08 -3.29
C ALA A 11 9.56 17.90 -4.18
N PRO A 12 8.69 16.99 -3.70
CA PRO A 12 8.25 15.85 -4.49
C PRO A 12 7.68 16.35 -5.82
N ILE A 13 8.40 16.04 -6.91
CA ILE A 13 7.96 16.33 -8.27
C ILE A 13 6.70 15.49 -8.51
N ALA A 14 5.60 16.13 -8.91
CA ALA A 14 4.45 15.42 -9.43
C ALA A 14 4.93 14.58 -10.63
N VAL A 15 4.94 13.25 -10.49
CA VAL A 15 5.36 12.35 -11.57
C VAL A 15 4.33 12.44 -12.69
N GLN A 16 4.62 13.23 -13.72
CA GLN A 16 3.72 13.54 -14.84
C GLN A 16 3.44 12.34 -15.75
N SER A 17 4.42 11.45 -15.87
CA SER A 17 4.28 10.16 -16.55
C SER A 17 5.36 9.21 -16.04
N ILE A 18 5.10 7.90 -16.10
CA ILE A 18 6.13 6.89 -15.90
C ILE A 18 6.62 6.47 -17.28
N ASP A 19 7.86 6.83 -17.61
CA ASP A 19 8.59 6.30 -18.76
C ASP A 19 9.58 5.24 -18.26
N GLU A 20 9.30 3.97 -18.56
CA GLU A 20 10.13 2.84 -18.14
C GLU A 20 11.49 2.83 -18.80
N THR A 21 11.64 3.43 -19.98
CA THR A 21 12.93 3.51 -20.67
C THR A 21 13.93 4.35 -19.89
N GLN A 22 13.43 5.24 -19.02
CA GLN A 22 14.22 6.08 -18.12
C GLN A 22 14.52 5.41 -16.78
N TYR A 23 14.03 4.20 -16.52
CA TYR A 23 14.14 3.56 -15.19
C TYR A 23 15.60 3.44 -14.73
N ASP A 24 16.48 2.91 -15.58
CA ASP A 24 17.90 2.67 -15.23
C ASP A 24 18.64 4.00 -15.02
N ALA A 25 18.30 5.02 -15.80
CA ALA A 25 18.84 6.38 -15.66
C ALA A 25 18.38 7.04 -14.35
N GLN A 26 17.11 6.88 -13.98
CA GLN A 26 16.56 7.36 -12.72
C GLN A 26 17.20 6.65 -11.52
N LEU A 27 17.38 5.33 -11.61
CA LEU A 27 18.06 4.55 -10.57
C LEU A 27 19.51 4.99 -10.41
N SER A 28 20.25 5.12 -11.51
CA SER A 28 21.63 5.60 -11.51
C SER A 28 21.76 6.99 -10.88
N LYS A 29 20.82 7.90 -11.19
CA LYS A 29 20.78 9.23 -10.57
C LYS A 29 20.57 9.16 -9.05
N LYS A 30 19.64 8.33 -8.58
CA LYS A 30 19.40 8.12 -7.14
C LYS A 30 20.63 7.54 -6.43
N LEU A 31 21.31 6.58 -7.05
CA LEU A 31 22.54 5.99 -6.50
C LEU A 31 23.67 7.01 -6.41
N THR A 32 23.86 7.84 -7.44
CA THR A 32 24.84 8.93 -7.42
C THR A 32 24.51 9.93 -6.31
N GLN A 33 23.25 10.34 -6.16
CA GLN A 33 22.83 11.24 -5.08
C GLN A 33 23.08 10.62 -3.69
N LEU A 34 22.72 9.35 -3.50
CA LEU A 34 22.95 8.65 -2.23
C LEU A 34 24.45 8.57 -1.89
N ARG A 35 25.30 8.22 -2.86
CA ARG A 35 26.77 8.20 -2.66
C ARG A 35 27.29 9.56 -2.22
N LEU A 36 26.85 10.64 -2.87
CA LEU A 36 27.23 11.99 -2.50
C LEU A 36 26.80 12.34 -1.07
N SER A 37 25.56 12.00 -0.68
CA SER A 37 25.06 12.24 0.68
C SER A 37 25.77 11.42 1.76
N LEU A 38 26.29 10.25 1.42
CA LEU A 38 27.03 9.40 2.35
C LEU A 38 28.54 9.73 2.44
N ASN A 39 29.06 10.63 1.60
CA ASN A 39 30.48 10.97 1.58
C ASN A 39 30.97 11.51 2.94
N GLU A 40 30.17 12.34 3.61
CA GLU A 40 30.53 12.87 4.93
C GLU A 40 30.66 11.74 5.97
N LEU A 41 29.74 10.76 5.94
CA LEU A 41 29.80 9.58 6.81
C LEU A 41 30.99 8.68 6.49
N ASN A 42 31.31 8.49 5.21
CA ASN A 42 32.48 7.73 4.77
C ASN A 42 33.80 8.34 5.27
N SER A 43 33.85 9.67 5.42
CA SER A 43 35.03 10.34 5.98
C SER A 43 35.18 10.14 7.51
N LEU A 44 34.08 9.85 8.22
CA LEU A 44 34.04 9.73 9.67
C LEU A 44 34.09 8.28 10.18
N ALA A 45 33.55 7.32 9.44
CA ALA A 45 33.34 5.94 9.90
C ALA A 45 34.34 4.93 9.31
N GLY A 46 35.30 5.38 8.48
CA GLY A 46 36.13 4.49 7.66
C GLY A 46 35.43 4.08 6.37
N ALA A 47 36.04 3.16 5.60
CA ALA A 47 35.50 2.72 4.32
C ALA A 47 34.11 2.10 4.48
N MET A 48 33.08 2.80 3.99
CA MET A 48 31.70 2.31 3.96
C MET A 48 31.59 1.06 3.07
N PRO A 49 30.71 0.10 3.43
CA PRO A 49 30.44 -1.04 2.57
C PRO A 49 29.79 -0.60 1.24
N ASP A 50 29.94 -1.44 0.22
CA ASP A 50 29.27 -1.23 -1.06
C ASP A 50 27.74 -1.15 -0.88
N ILE A 51 27.12 -0.26 -1.66
CA ILE A 51 25.66 -0.08 -1.65
C ILE A 51 25.02 -1.26 -2.37
N GLU A 52 24.29 -2.09 -1.61
CA GLU A 52 23.40 -3.11 -2.14
C GLU A 52 22.13 -2.45 -2.73
N VAL A 53 21.78 -2.82 -3.97
CA VAL A 53 20.66 -2.20 -4.69
C VAL A 53 19.54 -3.22 -4.89
N HIS A 54 18.34 -2.86 -4.46
CA HIS A 54 17.13 -3.65 -4.67
C HIS A 54 16.14 -2.86 -5.54
N GLU A 55 15.91 -3.36 -6.75
CA GLU A 55 15.09 -2.70 -7.76
C GLU A 55 13.59 -2.93 -7.54
N SER A 56 12.78 -1.94 -7.90
CA SER A 56 11.33 -2.10 -8.00
C SER A 56 10.97 -2.66 -9.38
N ALA A 57 9.82 -3.34 -9.48
CA ALA A 57 9.18 -3.51 -10.78
C ALA A 57 8.98 -2.14 -11.45
N LYS A 58 9.20 -2.07 -12.77
CA LYS A 58 9.13 -0.82 -13.56
C LYS A 58 7.69 -0.28 -13.67
N LYS A 59 6.69 -1.15 -13.51
CA LYS A 59 5.24 -0.87 -13.54
C LYS A 59 4.51 -1.56 -12.38
N HIS A 60 3.27 -1.14 -12.14
CA HIS A 60 2.30 -1.85 -11.29
C HIS A 60 2.77 -2.14 -9.85
N TYR A 61 3.78 -1.40 -9.39
CA TYR A 61 4.41 -1.61 -8.09
C TYR A 61 3.63 -1.02 -6.93
N ARG A 62 2.71 -0.08 -7.20
CA ARG A 62 1.99 0.66 -6.16
C ARG A 62 0.73 -0.10 -5.72
N MET A 63 0.66 -0.40 -4.42
CA MET A 63 -0.41 -1.16 -3.76
C MET A 63 -1.52 -0.27 -3.19
N ARG A 64 -1.29 1.05 -3.11
CA ARG A 64 -2.28 2.02 -2.62
C ARG A 64 -2.30 3.27 -3.47
N ALA A 65 -3.48 3.72 -3.86
CA ALA A 65 -3.64 4.98 -4.56
C ALA A 65 -4.87 5.73 -4.07
N GLU A 66 -4.77 7.05 -4.06
CA GLU A 66 -5.83 7.96 -3.66
C GLU A 66 -6.11 8.89 -4.83
N PHE A 67 -7.39 9.08 -5.12
CA PHE A 67 -7.84 9.90 -6.23
C PHE A 67 -8.90 10.87 -5.75
N THR A 68 -8.71 12.14 -6.06
CA THR A 68 -9.77 13.13 -6.00
C THR A 68 -10.77 12.86 -7.12
N VAL A 69 -12.03 12.98 -6.80
CA VAL A 69 -13.14 12.83 -7.72
C VAL A 69 -13.53 14.21 -8.25
N TRP A 70 -13.49 14.38 -9.57
CA TRP A 70 -13.86 15.62 -10.24
C TRP A 70 -15.00 15.38 -11.22
N GLY A 71 -15.90 16.34 -11.33
CA GLY A 71 -17.10 16.27 -12.17
C GLY A 71 -18.24 17.09 -11.56
N THR A 72 -19.28 17.37 -12.34
CA THR A 72 -20.36 18.30 -11.95
C THR A 72 -21.24 17.81 -10.79
N GLY A 73 -21.16 16.53 -10.41
CA GLY A 73 -22.01 15.91 -9.38
C GLY A 73 -23.51 15.87 -9.73
N LYS A 74 -23.95 16.68 -10.71
CA LYS A 74 -25.25 16.72 -11.35
C LYS A 74 -25.11 16.13 -12.75
N ALA A 75 -26.11 15.36 -13.19
CA ALA A 75 -26.35 15.24 -14.64
C ALA A 75 -26.35 16.66 -15.18
N ALA A 76 -25.53 16.95 -16.19
CA ALA A 76 -25.52 18.29 -16.76
C ALA A 76 -26.97 18.68 -17.03
N SER A 77 -27.33 19.94 -16.80
CA SER A 77 -28.67 20.50 -17.10
C SER A 77 -29.00 20.48 -18.61
N ILE A 78 -28.26 19.69 -19.38
CA ILE A 78 -28.32 19.47 -20.80
C ILE A 78 -28.94 18.07 -20.98
N PRO A 79 -30.14 17.98 -21.57
CA PRO A 79 -30.70 16.69 -22.01
C PRO A 79 -29.67 15.93 -22.86
N ASP A 80 -29.53 14.62 -22.68
CA ASP A 80 -28.56 13.72 -23.35
C ASP A 80 -27.08 13.75 -22.89
N THR A 81 -26.72 14.40 -21.78
CA THR A 81 -25.34 14.29 -21.28
C THR A 81 -25.22 13.29 -20.12
N THR A 82 -24.46 12.21 -20.32
CA THR A 82 -24.07 11.30 -19.24
C THR A 82 -23.26 12.05 -18.19
N PRO A 83 -23.52 11.85 -16.89
CA PRO A 83 -22.66 12.39 -15.83
C PRO A 83 -21.22 11.95 -16.06
N ASP A 84 -20.29 12.89 -16.01
CA ASP A 84 -18.88 12.65 -16.33
C ASP A 84 -18.04 12.84 -15.06
N VAL A 85 -17.97 11.79 -14.25
CA VAL A 85 -17.08 11.72 -13.09
C VAL A 85 -15.73 11.18 -13.55
N HIS A 86 -14.65 11.83 -13.09
CA HIS A 86 -13.27 11.42 -13.33
C HIS A 86 -12.48 11.29 -12.04
N PHE A 87 -11.57 10.32 -12.01
CA PHE A 87 -10.55 10.21 -10.97
C PHE A 87 -9.29 10.96 -11.38
N ILE A 88 -8.87 11.90 -10.54
CA ILE A 88 -7.71 12.77 -10.74
C ILE A 88 -6.79 12.66 -9.52
N MET A 89 -5.47 12.54 -9.74
CA MET A 89 -4.50 12.47 -8.65
C MET A 89 -3.94 13.84 -8.21
N TYR A 90 -4.13 14.91 -9.00
CA TYR A 90 -3.58 16.25 -8.76
C TYR A 90 -4.56 17.36 -9.18
N GLU A 91 -4.39 18.59 -8.66
CA GLU A 91 -5.20 19.75 -9.02
C GLU A 91 -5.19 20.06 -10.54
N SER A 92 -6.24 20.74 -10.98
CA SER A 92 -6.67 20.88 -12.38
C SER A 92 -5.57 21.35 -13.35
N GLY A 93 -5.31 20.53 -14.38
CA GLY A 93 -4.51 20.92 -15.54
C GLY A 93 -3.70 19.78 -16.17
N SER A 94 -3.41 18.71 -15.43
CA SER A 94 -2.51 17.64 -15.89
C SER A 94 -3.20 16.28 -15.85
N LYS A 95 -3.48 15.69 -17.02
CA LYS A 95 -3.89 14.28 -17.16
C LYS A 95 -2.68 13.39 -16.92
N VAL A 96 -2.30 13.26 -15.66
CA VAL A 96 -1.08 12.57 -15.22
C VAL A 96 -1.50 11.40 -14.35
N LYS A 97 -1.19 10.18 -14.78
CA LYS A 97 -1.53 8.95 -14.05
C LYS A 97 -0.34 7.98 -14.09
N PRO A 98 0.42 7.79 -12.99
CA PRO A 98 1.26 6.60 -12.87
C PRO A 98 0.35 5.35 -12.87
N PRO A 99 0.70 4.27 -13.58
CA PRO A 99 -0.13 3.07 -13.65
C PRO A 99 -0.23 2.37 -12.29
N PRO A 100 -1.43 2.32 -11.68
CA PRO A 100 -1.67 1.45 -10.54
C PRO A 100 -1.56 -0.03 -10.94
N ARG A 101 -1.48 -0.95 -9.97
CA ARG A 101 -1.51 -2.41 -10.22
C ARG A 101 -2.69 -2.79 -11.13
N GLU A 102 -2.56 -3.84 -11.94
CA GLU A 102 -3.64 -4.34 -12.81
C GLU A 102 -4.98 -4.50 -12.06
N LEU A 103 -4.98 -5.22 -10.93
CA LEU A 103 -6.14 -5.32 -10.04
C LEU A 103 -6.72 -3.95 -9.66
N MET A 104 -5.86 -2.98 -9.34
CA MET A 104 -6.31 -1.64 -8.98
C MET A 104 -6.88 -0.88 -10.18
N ASN A 105 -6.35 -1.06 -11.40
CA ASN A 105 -6.94 -0.49 -12.62
C ASN A 105 -8.36 -1.01 -12.87
N ASP A 106 -8.58 -2.31 -12.69
CA ASP A 106 -9.89 -2.93 -12.87
C ASP A 106 -10.90 -2.40 -11.84
N LEU A 107 -10.48 -2.34 -10.56
CA LEU A 107 -11.28 -1.73 -9.49
C LEU A 107 -11.60 -0.27 -9.81
N MET A 108 -10.63 0.52 -10.26
CA MET A 108 -10.83 1.92 -10.64
C MET A 108 -11.87 2.06 -11.76
N GLY A 109 -11.74 1.26 -12.82
CA GLY A 109 -12.68 1.27 -13.95
C GLY A 109 -14.11 0.95 -13.51
N ALA A 110 -14.27 -0.08 -12.68
CA ALA A 110 -15.58 -0.51 -12.19
C ALA A 110 -16.22 0.49 -11.22
N VAL A 111 -15.45 1.06 -10.28
CA VAL A 111 -15.97 2.09 -9.35
C VAL A 111 -16.35 3.36 -10.12
N LEU A 112 -15.57 3.74 -11.15
CA LEU A 112 -15.90 4.88 -12.00
C LEU A 112 -17.20 4.64 -12.79
N ALA A 113 -17.35 3.47 -13.39
CA ALA A 113 -18.58 3.08 -14.09
C ALA A 113 -19.80 3.11 -13.14
N GLU A 114 -19.64 2.65 -11.90
CA GLU A 114 -20.71 2.72 -10.91
C GLU A 114 -21.04 4.15 -10.51
N ALA A 115 -20.03 5.00 -10.26
CA ALA A 115 -20.25 6.40 -9.94
C ALA A 115 -20.95 7.16 -11.08
N ASN A 116 -20.74 6.77 -12.34
CA ASN A 116 -21.44 7.39 -13.47
C ASN A 116 -22.90 6.92 -13.60
N THR A 117 -23.23 5.71 -13.13
CA THR A 117 -24.58 5.12 -13.27
C THR A 117 -25.44 5.21 -12.01
N SER A 118 -24.85 5.28 -10.82
CA SER A 118 -25.55 5.32 -9.54
C SER A 118 -25.47 6.70 -8.88
N PRO A 119 -26.57 7.48 -8.85
CA PRO A 119 -26.61 8.77 -8.16
C PRO A 119 -26.26 8.68 -6.68
N ILE A 120 -26.64 7.57 -6.02
CA ILE A 120 -26.37 7.33 -4.60
C ILE A 120 -24.86 7.24 -4.34
N ILE A 121 -24.12 6.53 -5.19
CA ILE A 121 -22.66 6.43 -5.10
C ILE A 121 -21.98 7.72 -5.54
N ARG A 122 -22.51 8.42 -6.55
CA ARG A 122 -21.93 9.65 -7.13
C ARG A 122 -22.02 10.86 -6.22
N GLU A 123 -23.20 11.09 -5.68
CA GLU A 123 -23.54 12.38 -5.11
C GLU A 123 -22.62 12.71 -3.93
N ARG A 124 -21.94 13.86 -4.01
CA ARG A 124 -20.99 14.37 -3.01
C ARG A 124 -19.79 13.43 -2.75
N LEU A 125 -19.51 12.46 -3.63
CA LEU A 125 -18.26 11.71 -3.63
C LEU A 125 -17.13 12.66 -4.06
N PHE A 126 -16.09 12.79 -3.23
CA PHE A 126 -14.98 13.71 -3.52
C PHE A 126 -13.62 13.02 -3.56
N GLN A 127 -13.47 11.84 -2.97
CA GLN A 127 -12.22 11.07 -3.01
C GLN A 127 -12.52 9.56 -2.99
N VAL A 128 -11.69 8.79 -3.70
CA VAL A 128 -11.68 7.33 -3.65
C VAL A 128 -10.27 6.84 -3.37
N ASN A 129 -10.13 5.96 -2.39
CA ASN A 129 -8.87 5.30 -2.06
C ASN A 129 -8.97 3.82 -2.42
N PHE A 130 -7.99 3.34 -3.17
CA PHE A 130 -7.84 1.94 -3.53
C PHE A 130 -6.65 1.37 -2.79
N HIS A 131 -6.85 0.18 -2.23
CA HIS A 131 -5.82 -0.54 -1.50
C HIS A 131 -5.91 -2.01 -1.90
N THR A 132 -4.83 -2.52 -2.49
CA THR A 132 -4.69 -3.90 -2.93
C THR A 132 -3.50 -4.56 -2.23
N ALA A 133 -3.54 -5.88 -2.08
CA ALA A 133 -2.44 -6.68 -1.56
C ALA A 133 -1.89 -7.63 -2.63
N LEU A 134 -0.69 -8.18 -2.42
CA LEU A 134 -0.13 -9.27 -3.23
C LEU A 134 -1.00 -10.52 -3.16
N SER A 135 -1.69 -10.73 -2.03
CA SER A 135 -2.60 -11.85 -1.81
C SER A 135 -3.83 -11.85 -2.72
N GLY A 136 -4.11 -10.76 -3.44
CA GLY A 136 -5.35 -10.54 -4.19
C GLY A 136 -6.46 -9.86 -3.38
N ASP A 137 -6.32 -9.76 -2.06
CA ASP A 137 -7.27 -9.06 -1.20
C ASP A 137 -7.26 -7.54 -1.48
N CYS A 138 -8.43 -6.90 -1.39
CA CYS A 138 -8.56 -5.50 -1.76
C CYS A 138 -9.69 -4.78 -1.02
N MET A 139 -9.53 -3.47 -0.87
CA MET A 139 -10.55 -2.59 -0.33
C MET A 139 -10.62 -1.26 -1.10
N VAL A 140 -11.83 -0.73 -1.18
CA VAL A 140 -12.15 0.57 -1.79
C VAL A 140 -12.79 1.45 -0.72
N THR A 141 -12.20 2.60 -0.46
CA THR A 141 -12.76 3.61 0.44
C THR A 141 -13.35 4.75 -0.36
N LEU A 142 -14.64 5.00 -0.20
CA LEU A 142 -15.39 6.08 -0.83
C LEU A 142 -15.59 7.20 0.19
N VAL A 143 -15.09 8.41 -0.10
CA VAL A 143 -15.09 9.54 0.83
C VAL A 143 -16.04 10.64 0.35
N TYR A 144 -16.92 11.09 1.25
CA TYR A 144 -18.08 11.91 0.91
C TYR A 144 -18.19 13.21 1.71
N HIS A 145 -18.83 14.20 1.07
CA HIS A 145 -19.39 15.40 1.71
C HIS A 145 -20.91 15.27 1.93
N LYS A 146 -21.38 14.10 2.39
CA LYS A 146 -22.78 13.82 2.81
C LYS A 146 -22.81 12.74 3.89
N GLN A 147 -23.89 12.65 4.66
CA GLN A 147 -24.11 11.51 5.56
C GLN A 147 -24.39 10.24 4.73
N LEU A 148 -23.97 9.10 5.27
CA LEU A 148 -24.17 7.79 4.65
C LEU A 148 -25.25 7.04 5.42
N ASP A 149 -26.38 6.81 4.78
CA ASP A 149 -27.55 6.13 5.33
C ASP A 149 -27.65 4.68 4.84
N ASP A 150 -28.76 4.01 5.15
CA ASP A 150 -28.98 2.62 4.73
C ASP A 150 -29.16 2.50 3.21
N VAL A 151 -29.68 3.53 2.54
CA VAL A 151 -29.75 3.59 1.07
C VAL A 151 -28.35 3.60 0.47
N TRP A 152 -27.40 4.32 1.07
CA TRP A 152 -26.00 4.24 0.67
C TRP A 152 -25.41 2.84 0.90
N LYS A 153 -25.72 2.18 2.03
CA LYS A 153 -25.22 0.82 2.30
C LYS A 153 -25.71 -0.19 1.26
N GLU A 154 -26.97 -0.13 0.86
CA GLU A 154 -27.51 -0.98 -0.21
C GLU A 154 -26.81 -0.75 -1.55
N ALA A 155 -26.58 0.52 -1.92
CA ALA A 155 -25.83 0.85 -3.12
C ALA A 155 -24.37 0.36 -3.04
N ALA A 156 -23.74 0.46 -1.87
CA ALA A 156 -22.39 -0.05 -1.63
C ALA A 156 -22.34 -1.59 -1.70
N LEU A 157 -23.35 -2.31 -1.21
CA LEU A 157 -23.46 -3.77 -1.36
C LEU A 157 -23.55 -4.17 -2.84
N ASN A 158 -24.32 -3.44 -3.64
CA ASN A 158 -24.42 -3.67 -5.08
C ASN A 158 -23.08 -3.40 -5.78
N LEU A 159 -22.38 -2.32 -5.42
CA LEU A 159 -21.03 -2.06 -5.92
C LEU A 159 -20.08 -3.20 -5.53
N ARG A 160 -20.09 -3.66 -4.28
CA ARG A 160 -19.25 -4.78 -3.83
C ARG A 160 -19.50 -6.04 -4.66
N ALA A 161 -20.75 -6.36 -4.92
CA ALA A 161 -21.13 -7.50 -5.75
C ALA A 161 -20.64 -7.36 -7.20
N LYS A 162 -20.63 -6.14 -7.77
CA LYS A 162 -20.06 -5.88 -9.10
C LYS A 162 -18.53 -6.04 -9.08
N LEU A 163 -17.86 -5.48 -8.07
CA LEU A 163 -16.41 -5.61 -7.91
C LEU A 163 -15.97 -7.06 -7.72
N GLY A 164 -16.74 -7.88 -6.99
CA GLY A 164 -16.44 -9.31 -6.79
C GLY A 164 -16.63 -10.19 -8.04
N LYS A 165 -17.20 -9.65 -9.13
CA LYS A 165 -17.34 -10.35 -10.41
C LYS A 165 -16.22 -10.03 -11.39
N LEU A 166 -15.30 -9.14 -11.05
CA LEU A 166 -14.17 -8.79 -11.91
C LEU A 166 -13.20 -9.98 -11.97
N PRO A 167 -12.58 -10.27 -13.13
CA PRO A 167 -11.58 -11.33 -13.24
C PRO A 167 -10.46 -11.20 -12.20
N ALA A 168 -10.00 -9.99 -11.92
CA ALA A 168 -8.91 -9.72 -10.98
C ALA A 168 -9.27 -9.98 -9.50
N THR A 169 -10.56 -10.08 -9.16
CA THR A 169 -11.03 -10.29 -7.78
C THR A 169 -11.66 -11.67 -7.58
N LEU A 170 -11.63 -12.56 -8.59
CA LEU A 170 -12.14 -13.92 -8.45
C LEU A 170 -11.43 -14.63 -7.28
N GLY A 171 -12.22 -15.21 -6.38
CA GLY A 171 -11.71 -15.83 -5.14
C GLY A 171 -11.50 -14.86 -3.97
N HIS A 172 -11.72 -13.56 -4.18
CA HIS A 172 -11.66 -12.53 -3.14
C HIS A 172 -12.98 -11.76 -3.06
N THR A 173 -13.32 -11.28 -1.87
CA THR A 173 -14.45 -10.38 -1.68
C THR A 173 -13.92 -8.97 -1.44
N PRO A 174 -14.00 -8.05 -2.43
CA PRO A 174 -13.57 -6.67 -2.25
C PRO A 174 -14.30 -6.03 -1.08
N GLN A 175 -13.59 -5.29 -0.24
CA GLN A 175 -14.19 -4.57 0.86
C GLN A 175 -14.55 -3.15 0.43
N ILE A 176 -15.67 -2.63 0.93
CA ILE A 176 -16.08 -1.24 0.68
C ILE A 176 -16.29 -0.52 2.00
N ILE A 177 -15.66 0.65 2.09
CA ILE A 177 -15.70 1.51 3.27
C ILE A 177 -16.22 2.87 2.82
N GLY A 178 -17.26 3.36 3.47
CA GLY A 178 -17.78 4.70 3.33
C GLY A 178 -17.23 5.59 4.42
N ARG A 179 -16.66 6.74 4.04
CA ARG A 179 -16.23 7.77 4.97
C ARG A 179 -16.97 9.07 4.73
N SER A 180 -17.40 9.67 5.82
CA SER A 180 -17.89 11.04 5.87
C SER A 180 -17.41 11.70 7.15
N ARG A 181 -17.73 12.98 7.35
CA ARG A 181 -17.33 13.72 8.55
C ARG A 181 -17.80 12.97 9.80
N LYS A 182 -16.83 12.46 10.59
CA LYS A 182 -17.04 11.67 11.81
C LYS A 182 -17.83 10.36 11.60
N GLN A 183 -17.89 9.85 10.37
CA GLN A 183 -18.62 8.63 10.04
C GLN A 183 -17.71 7.64 9.31
N LYS A 184 -17.72 6.40 9.77
CA LYS A 184 -17.15 5.24 9.06
C LYS A 184 -18.25 4.20 8.93
N VAL A 185 -18.56 3.80 7.71
CA VAL A 185 -19.46 2.68 7.42
C VAL A 185 -18.64 1.62 6.71
N MET A 186 -18.63 0.40 7.23
CA MET A 186 -17.97 -0.75 6.59
C MET A 186 -19.00 -1.84 6.37
N LEU A 187 -18.90 -2.54 5.24
CA LEU A 187 -19.86 -3.61 4.90
C LEU A 187 -19.57 -4.91 5.65
N ASP A 188 -18.30 -5.18 5.95
CA ASP A 188 -17.87 -6.39 6.66
C ASP A 188 -16.61 -6.05 7.49
N ARG A 189 -15.49 -5.78 6.80
CA ARG A 189 -14.22 -5.43 7.46
C ARG A 189 -13.57 -4.20 6.85
N ASP A 190 -12.55 -3.69 7.55
CA ASP A 190 -11.79 -2.50 7.19
C ASP A 190 -10.30 -2.78 6.99
N TRP A 191 -9.94 -4.00 6.64
CA TRP A 191 -8.56 -4.40 6.39
C TRP A 191 -8.46 -5.36 5.21
N VAL A 192 -7.26 -5.43 4.63
CA VAL A 192 -6.85 -6.45 3.65
C VAL A 192 -5.76 -7.33 4.24
N VAL A 193 -5.70 -8.61 3.85
CA VAL A 193 -4.59 -9.50 4.17
C VAL A 193 -3.47 -9.28 3.17
N GLU A 194 -2.29 -8.94 3.63
CA GLU A 194 -1.07 -8.96 2.82
C GLU A 194 -0.33 -10.27 3.04
N ARG A 195 0.28 -10.81 1.97
CA ARG A 195 1.17 -11.97 2.02
C ARG A 195 2.49 -11.61 1.35
N LEU A 196 3.57 -11.62 2.12
CA LEU A 196 4.92 -11.29 1.66
C LEU A 196 5.81 -12.52 1.75
N GLN A 197 6.41 -12.91 0.62
CA GLN A 197 7.45 -13.93 0.62
C GLN A 197 8.81 -13.29 0.98
N VAL A 198 9.42 -13.70 2.08
CA VAL A 198 10.72 -13.19 2.53
C VAL A 198 11.65 -14.38 2.74
N ASN A 199 12.65 -14.52 1.87
CA ASN A 199 13.46 -15.73 1.77
C ASN A 199 12.55 -16.96 1.60
N ASP A 200 12.71 -18.00 2.41
CA ASP A 200 11.90 -19.23 2.36
C ASP A 200 10.63 -19.18 3.22
N GLN A 201 10.29 -18.02 3.79
CA GLN A 201 9.14 -17.88 4.68
C GLN A 201 8.08 -16.90 4.14
N GLU A 202 6.81 -17.31 4.18
CA GLU A 202 5.68 -16.43 3.96
C GLU A 202 5.29 -15.72 5.26
N PHE A 203 5.09 -14.40 5.19
CA PHE A 203 4.53 -13.58 6.26
C PHE A 203 3.15 -13.09 5.84
N ALA A 204 2.16 -13.25 6.72
CA ALA A 204 0.82 -12.72 6.52
C ALA A 204 0.46 -11.71 7.60
N TYR A 205 -0.09 -10.55 7.22
CA TYR A 205 -0.54 -9.54 8.16
C TYR A 205 -1.71 -8.73 7.61
N ARG A 206 -2.45 -8.08 8.50
CA ARG A 206 -3.59 -7.23 8.13
C ARG A 206 -3.13 -5.78 7.93
N GLN A 207 -3.48 -5.20 6.79
CA GLN A 207 -3.32 -3.78 6.53
C GLN A 207 -4.69 -3.10 6.72
N VAL A 208 -4.83 -2.37 7.83
CA VAL A 208 -6.07 -1.69 8.20
C VAL A 208 -6.20 -0.37 7.43
N GLU A 209 -7.42 -0.06 7.01
CA GLU A 209 -7.75 1.20 6.33
C GLU A 209 -7.31 2.41 7.16
N GLY A 210 -6.72 3.40 6.48
CA GLY A 210 -6.16 4.60 7.11
C GLY A 210 -4.86 4.37 7.89
N SER A 211 -4.47 3.13 8.18
CA SER A 211 -3.17 2.83 8.79
C SER A 211 -2.07 2.86 7.74
N PHE A 212 -0.85 3.17 8.14
CA PHE A 212 0.30 3.15 7.23
C PHE A 212 0.61 1.71 6.79
N SER A 213 0.89 1.55 5.50
CA SER A 213 1.50 0.34 4.95
C SER A 213 2.45 0.73 3.82
N GLN A 214 3.48 -0.08 3.58
CA GLN A 214 4.44 0.18 2.52
C GLN A 214 3.72 0.15 1.17
N PRO A 215 3.84 1.19 0.33
CA PRO A 215 3.08 1.28 -0.92
C PRO A 215 3.64 0.38 -2.02
N ASN A 216 4.82 -0.22 -1.83
CA ASN A 216 5.45 -1.13 -2.78
C ASN A 216 5.81 -2.43 -2.07
N ALA A 217 4.95 -3.46 -2.22
CA ALA A 217 5.13 -4.73 -1.52
C ALA A 217 6.37 -5.49 -2.00
N GLY A 218 6.73 -5.42 -3.29
CA GLY A 218 7.93 -6.07 -3.82
C GLY A 218 9.21 -5.52 -3.20
N VAL A 219 9.34 -4.19 -3.12
CA VAL A 219 10.46 -3.56 -2.40
C VAL A 219 10.38 -3.84 -0.90
N CYS A 220 9.19 -3.94 -0.32
CA CYS A 220 9.03 -4.30 1.09
C CYS A 220 9.57 -5.72 1.39
N GLN A 221 9.37 -6.70 0.50
CA GLN A 221 9.99 -8.03 0.62
C GLN A 221 11.52 -7.94 0.60
N HIS A 222 12.09 -7.14 -0.29
CA HIS A 222 13.54 -6.91 -0.32
C HIS A 222 14.06 -6.26 0.97
N MET A 223 13.36 -5.25 1.48
CA MET A 223 13.73 -4.59 2.75
C MET A 223 13.71 -5.57 3.92
N LEU A 224 12.70 -6.45 4.00
CA LEU A 224 12.59 -7.44 5.07
C LEU A 224 13.70 -8.50 4.96
N ALA A 225 13.98 -8.98 3.75
CA ALA A 225 15.07 -9.93 3.51
C ALA A 225 16.43 -9.33 3.86
N TRP A 226 16.66 -8.08 3.45
CA TRP A 226 17.87 -7.33 3.78
C TRP A 226 18.00 -7.13 5.29
N ALA A 227 16.92 -6.72 5.98
CA ALA A 227 16.93 -6.53 7.43
C ALA A 227 17.28 -7.83 8.17
N GLN A 228 16.75 -8.98 7.75
CA GLN A 228 17.13 -10.29 8.30
C GLN A 228 18.61 -10.58 8.08
N LYS A 229 19.12 -10.38 6.85
CA LYS A 229 20.53 -10.59 6.51
C LYS A 229 21.46 -9.77 7.41
N VAL A 230 21.23 -8.48 7.56
CA VAL A 230 22.13 -7.59 8.33
C VAL A 230 21.98 -7.71 9.85
N THR A 231 20.91 -8.31 10.34
CA THR A 231 20.70 -8.57 11.78
C THR A 231 21.02 -10.00 12.19
N THR A 232 21.45 -10.84 11.25
CA THR A 232 21.91 -12.19 11.56
C THR A 232 23.22 -12.13 12.37
N PRO A 233 23.34 -12.85 13.50
CA PRO A 233 24.58 -12.88 14.26
C PRO A 233 25.78 -13.27 13.38
N GLY A 234 26.84 -12.45 13.43
CA GLY A 234 28.04 -12.64 12.59
C GLY A 234 27.95 -12.04 11.18
N ALA A 235 26.85 -11.36 10.81
CA ALA A 235 26.72 -10.68 9.53
C ALA A 235 27.70 -9.51 9.36
N PHE A 236 28.20 -8.95 10.46
CA PHE A 236 29.28 -7.98 10.47
C PHE A 236 30.43 -8.52 11.32
N PRO A 237 31.70 -8.34 10.89
CA PRO A 237 32.84 -8.65 11.73
C PRO A 237 32.75 -7.83 13.02
N GLU A 238 32.92 -8.49 14.17
CA GLU A 238 33.04 -7.81 15.47
C GLU A 238 34.09 -6.70 15.36
N PRO A 239 33.82 -5.50 15.90
CA PRO A 239 34.82 -4.45 15.91
C PRO A 239 36.07 -4.98 16.61
N SER A 240 37.23 -4.85 15.96
CA SER A 240 38.51 -5.24 16.53
C SER A 240 38.65 -4.63 17.93
N PRO A 241 39.13 -5.37 18.95
CA PRO A 241 39.16 -4.93 20.35
C PRO A 241 40.00 -3.65 20.61
N ALA A 242 40.66 -3.10 19.60
CA ALA A 242 41.46 -1.89 19.68
C ALA A 242 40.66 -0.59 19.89
N HIS A 243 39.33 -0.58 19.66
CA HIS A 243 38.49 0.59 19.94
C HIS A 243 37.26 0.20 20.76
N SER A 244 37.49 -0.05 22.05
CA SER A 244 36.44 -0.06 23.07
C SER A 244 36.52 1.24 23.88
N PRO A 245 35.76 2.31 23.53
CA PRO A 245 35.57 3.43 24.43
C PRO A 245 34.44 3.03 25.37
N LEU A 246 34.79 2.23 26.39
CA LEU A 246 34.03 1.87 27.61
C LEU A 246 34.21 0.38 27.86
N GLY A 247 35.06 0.06 28.83
CA GLY A 247 35.18 -1.28 29.38
C GLY A 247 33.84 -1.73 29.96
N GLN A 248 33.11 -2.55 29.20
CA GLN A 248 32.03 -3.37 29.70
C GLN A 248 32.19 -4.77 29.12
N THR A 249 32.40 -5.73 30.02
CA THR A 249 32.37 -7.17 29.71
C THR A 249 30.98 -7.52 29.18
N ALA A 250 30.88 -7.94 27.93
CA ALA A 250 29.64 -8.44 27.36
C ALA A 250 29.16 -9.68 28.12
N LYS A 251 28.01 -9.58 28.81
CA LYS A 251 27.27 -10.76 29.27
C LYS A 251 26.61 -11.41 28.05
N ALA A 252 26.69 -12.73 27.97
CA ALA A 252 26.03 -13.53 26.93
C ALA A 252 24.53 -13.14 26.80
N PRO A 253 23.98 -13.09 25.58
CA PRO A 253 22.59 -12.70 25.38
C PRO A 253 21.68 -13.72 26.08
N ALA A 254 20.85 -13.23 27.00
CA ALA A 254 19.80 -14.04 27.59
C ALA A 254 18.83 -14.46 26.49
N THR A 255 18.51 -15.76 26.44
CA THR A 255 17.45 -16.30 25.57
C THR A 255 16.14 -15.60 25.90
N ARG A 256 15.69 -14.74 24.98
CA ARG A 256 14.43 -14.03 25.12
C ARG A 256 13.30 -15.03 24.82
N PRO A 257 12.34 -15.27 25.72
CA PRO A 257 11.22 -16.14 25.43
C PRO A 257 10.39 -15.55 24.27
N ALA A 258 9.85 -16.44 23.43
CA ALA A 258 9.02 -16.05 22.29
C ALA A 258 7.84 -15.15 22.74
N PRO A 259 7.49 -14.13 21.97
CA PRO A 259 6.36 -13.26 22.29
C PRO A 259 5.05 -14.06 22.27
N THR A 260 4.13 -13.73 23.19
CA THR A 260 2.88 -14.47 23.46
C THR A 260 1.90 -14.59 22.30
N TRP A 261 2.11 -13.87 21.19
CA TRP A 261 1.30 -14.03 19.97
C TRP A 261 1.74 -15.22 19.10
N ALA A 262 2.94 -15.77 19.33
CA ALA A 262 3.48 -16.87 18.53
C ALA A 262 2.79 -18.23 18.78
N THR A 263 1.83 -18.31 19.72
CA THR A 263 1.14 -19.56 20.10
C THR A 263 -0.31 -19.63 19.64
N ALA A 264 -0.78 -18.72 18.78
CA ALA A 264 -2.09 -18.85 18.16
C ALA A 264 -2.05 -19.96 17.10
N ALA A 265 -2.39 -21.19 17.49
CA ALA A 265 -2.62 -22.30 16.60
C ALA A 265 -3.65 -21.92 15.52
N ALA A 266 -3.38 -22.32 14.28
CA ALA A 266 -4.31 -22.20 13.17
C ALA A 266 -5.60 -23.00 13.49
N PRO A 267 -6.81 -22.46 13.23
CA PRO A 267 -8.00 -23.29 13.24
C PRO A 267 -7.94 -24.21 12.02
N GLY A 268 -7.82 -25.51 12.28
CA GLY A 268 -7.92 -26.54 11.25
C GLY A 268 -9.37 -26.75 10.84
N ASP A 269 -9.57 -26.90 9.54
CA ASP A 269 -10.78 -27.46 8.95
C ASP A 269 -10.96 -28.92 9.41
N SER A 270 -12.11 -29.24 9.99
CA SER A 270 -12.82 -30.49 9.74
C SER A 270 -14.28 -30.35 10.16
N GLU A 271 -15.14 -30.61 9.19
CA GLU A 271 -16.58 -30.82 9.35
C GLU A 271 -16.83 -31.97 10.34
N ASP A 272 -17.87 -31.85 11.17
CA ASP A 272 -18.71 -33.00 11.42
C ASP A 272 -20.16 -32.58 11.71
N MET A 273 -21.03 -33.19 10.91
CA MET A 273 -22.46 -32.99 10.81
C MET A 273 -23.14 -34.03 11.69
N GLN A 274 -23.76 -33.66 12.82
CA GLN A 274 -24.83 -34.46 13.42
C GLN A 274 -25.94 -33.61 14.06
N SER A 275 -27.16 -34.08 13.80
CA SER A 275 -28.50 -33.56 14.05
C SER A 275 -29.02 -33.75 15.48
N GLU A 276 -29.73 -32.72 16.00
CA GLU A 276 -30.93 -32.72 16.88
C GLU A 276 -30.94 -33.48 18.24
N PRO A 277 -31.90 -33.25 19.18
CA PRO A 277 -33.14 -32.45 19.11
C PRO A 277 -33.42 -31.49 20.28
N ALA A 278 -34.56 -30.78 20.15
CA ALA A 278 -35.20 -29.86 21.09
C ALA A 278 -35.66 -30.44 22.45
N ALA A 279 -35.65 -29.58 23.47
CA ALA A 279 -36.55 -29.46 24.66
C ALA A 279 -35.83 -28.51 25.66
N ALA A 280 -36.44 -27.54 26.34
CA ALA A 280 -37.81 -27.12 26.57
C ALA A 280 -37.84 -25.59 26.79
#